data_AF-A0A2V9T2G8-F1
#
_entry.id   AF-A0A2V9T2G8-F1
#
_cell.length_a   1.000
_cell.length_b   1.000
_cell.length_c   1.000
_cell.angle_alpha   90.00
_cell.angle_beta   90.00
_cell.angle_gamma   90.00
#
_symmetry.space_group_name_H-M   'P 1'
#
loop_
_entity.id
_entity.type
_entity.pdbx_description
1 polymer ?
#
loop_
_entity_poly.entity_id
_entity_poly.type
_entity_poly.pdbx_seq_one_letter_code
_entity_poly.pdbx_strand_id
1 'polypeptide(L)' 'MQGKAITACIECHESRIIMQQRLSKQSWSKEVDKMIRWGAVVDPNDHDALIDYLSTNFGPDKPDYEARRTSRRKTKK' A
#
# COMPACT_ATOMS: atom_id res chain seq x y z
N MET A 1 -17.30 1.05 3.54
CA MET A 1 -16.31 2.14 3.47
C MET A 1 -14.99 1.72 2.79
N GLN A 2 -14.65 0.43 2.60
CA GLN A 2 -13.37 0.07 1.96
C GLN A 2 -13.32 0.15 0.41
N GLY A 3 -14.46 0.28 -0.29
CA GLY A 3 -14.50 0.11 -1.76
C GLY A 3 -13.91 1.26 -2.58
N LYS A 4 -14.11 2.52 -2.16
CA LYS A 4 -13.73 3.69 -2.97
C LYS A 4 -12.24 4.04 -2.89
N ALA A 5 -11.64 3.91 -1.70
CA ALA A 5 -10.23 4.22 -1.50
C ALA A 5 -9.29 3.28 -2.29
N ILE A 6 -9.66 2.01 -2.41
CA ILE A 6 -8.88 1.02 -3.19
C ILE A 6 -8.95 1.35 -4.69
N THR A 7 -10.11 1.81 -5.18
CA THR A 7 -10.27 2.22 -6.58
C THR A 7 -9.33 3.37 -6.94
N ALA A 8 -9.26 4.41 -6.12
CA ALA A 8 -8.40 5.59 -6.37
C ALA A 8 -6.91 5.24 -6.51
N CYS A 9 -6.41 4.23 -5.79
CA CYS A 9 -5.01 3.84 -5.83
C CYS A 9 -4.62 2.99 -7.05
N ILE A 10 -5.59 2.48 -7.82
CA ILE A 10 -5.35 1.64 -8.99
C ILE A 10 -5.73 2.30 -10.32
N GLU A 11 -6.19 3.55 -10.30
CA GLU A 11 -6.55 4.29 -11.52
C GLU A 11 -5.31 4.65 -12.36
N CYS A 12 -4.18 4.93 -11.71
CA CYS A 12 -2.96 5.38 -12.38
C CYS A 12 -1.86 4.29 -12.47
N HIS A 13 -1.83 3.31 -11.57
CA HIS A 13 -0.80 2.27 -11.51
C HIS A 13 -1.28 1.00 -10.81
N GLU A 14 -0.58 -0.13 -10.99
CA GLU A 14 -0.95 -1.40 -10.37
C GLU A 14 -0.85 -1.40 -8.83
N SER A 15 -1.73 -2.17 -8.17
CA SER A 15 -1.75 -2.33 -6.69
C SER A 15 -0.48 -2.94 -6.11
N ARG A 16 0.36 -3.55 -6.95
CA ARG A 16 1.62 -4.17 -6.54
C ARG A 16 2.61 -3.15 -5.97
N ILE A 17 2.54 -1.88 -6.37
CA ILE A 17 3.38 -0.81 -5.81
C ILE A 17 3.10 -0.68 -4.30
N ILE A 18 1.83 -0.73 -3.91
CA ILE A 18 1.36 -0.64 -2.52
C ILE A 18 1.82 -1.86 -1.73
N MET A 19 1.64 -3.06 -2.30
CA MET A 19 1.97 -4.33 -1.62
C MET A 19 3.46 -4.47 -1.30
N GLN A 20 4.33 -3.82 -2.07
CA GLN A 20 5.78 -3.83 -1.88
C GLN A 20 6.25 -2.88 -0.77
N GLN A 21 5.45 -1.91 -0.37
CA GLN A 21 5.86 -0.91 0.62
C GLN A 21 5.80 -1.47 2.05
N ARG A 22 6.77 -1.06 2.88
CA ARG A 22 6.84 -1.36 4.31
C ARG A 22 7.02 -0.07 5.09
N LEU A 23 5.99 0.76 5.02
CA LEU A 23 6.03 2.14 5.50
C LEU A 23 5.33 2.26 6.86
N SER A 24 5.83 3.15 7.71
CA SER A 24 5.15 3.53 8.96
C SER A 24 3.87 4.31 8.66
N LYS A 25 2.99 4.46 9.66
CA LYS A 25 1.76 5.26 9.53
C LYS A 25 2.02 6.69 9.03
N GLN A 26 3.07 7.35 9.54
CA GLN A 26 3.48 8.68 9.08
C GLN A 26 3.93 8.68 7.61
N SER A 27 4.68 7.67 7.18
CA SER A 27 5.13 7.56 5.80
C SER A 27 3.97 7.25 4.85
N TRP A 28 3.01 6.43 5.28
CA TRP A 28 1.78 6.17 4.52
C TRP A 28 0.92 7.41 4.35
N SER A 29 0.76 8.24 5.39
CA SER A 29 0.08 9.54 5.28
C SER A 29 0.70 10.39 4.17
N LYS A 30 2.02 10.55 4.19
CA LYS A 30 2.73 11.34 3.18
C LYS A 30 2.55 10.80 1.76
N GLU A 31 2.51 9.48 1.58
CA GLU A 31 2.31 8.89 0.26
C GLU A 31 0.86 9.08 -0.22
N VAL A 32 -0.14 8.92 0.65
CA VAL A 32 -1.55 9.19 0.32
C VAL A 32 -1.77 10.67 -0.01
N ASP A 33 -1.24 11.59 0.81
CA ASP A 33 -1.29 13.03 0.57
C ASP A 33 -0.68 13.41 -0.79
N LYS A 34 0.43 12.78 -1.13
CA LYS A 34 1.10 12.95 -2.43
C LYS A 34 0.26 12.43 -3.58
N MET A 35 -0.41 11.28 -3.43
CA MET A 35 -1.31 10.76 -4.46
C MET A 35 -2.52 11.69 -4.66
N ILE A 36 -3.08 12.23 -3.58
CA ILE A 36 -4.17 13.22 -3.66
C ILE A 36 -3.71 14.46 -4.42
N ARG A 37 -2.51 14.98 -4.12
CA ARG A 37 -1.92 16.11 -4.87
C ARG A 37 -1.68 15.80 -6.34
N TRP A 38 -1.52 14.54 -6.72
CA TRP A 38 -1.38 14.09 -8.10
C TRP A 38 -2.72 13.79 -8.78
N GLY A 39 -3.83 13.92 -8.07
CA GLY A 39 -5.18 13.78 -8.61
C GLY A 39 -5.96 12.55 -8.14
N ALA A 40 -5.42 11.77 -7.19
CA ALA A 40 -6.19 10.68 -6.59
C ALA A 40 -7.39 11.24 -5.81
N VAL A 41 -8.58 10.74 -6.10
CA VAL A 41 -9.82 11.19 -5.45
C VAL A 41 -10.07 10.35 -4.20
N VAL A 42 -9.53 10.80 -3.07
CA VAL A 42 -9.77 10.21 -1.74
C VAL A 42 -10.69 11.13 -0.95
N ASP A 43 -11.77 10.57 -0.40
CA ASP A 43 -12.67 11.33 0.48
C ASP A 43 -11.94 11.71 1.78
N PRO A 44 -12.02 12.96 2.25
CA PRO A 44 -11.38 13.38 3.49
C PRO A 44 -11.78 12.53 4.71
N ASN A 45 -13.01 12.01 4.75
CA ASN A 45 -13.48 11.16 5.84
C ASN A 45 -12.89 9.74 5.78
N ASP A 46 -12.50 9.28 4.59
CA ASP A 46 -11.88 7.98 4.38
C ASP A 46 -10.33 8.04 4.47
N HIS A 47 -9.75 9.25 4.48
CA HIS A 47 -8.31 9.47 4.47
C HIS A 47 -7.59 8.78 5.65
N ASP A 48 -8.01 9.08 6.89
CA ASP A 48 -7.39 8.49 8.08
C ASP A 48 -7.61 6.99 8.16
N ALA A 49 -8.80 6.51 7.77
CA ALA A 49 -9.14 5.09 7.73
C ALA A 49 -8.27 4.34 6.70
N LEU A 50 -7.98 4.97 5.55
CA LEU A 50 -7.09 4.43 4.53
C LEU A 50 -5.65 4.31 5.05
N ILE A 51 -5.13 5.35 5.70
CA ILE A 51 -3.80 5.33 6.30
C ILE A 51 -3.69 4.24 7.37
N ASP A 52 -4.72 4.11 8.21
CA ASP A 52 -4.77 3.07 9.23
C ASP A 52 -4.76 1.66 8.63
N TYR A 53 -5.56 1.45 7.58
CA TYR A 53 -5.57 0.21 6.83
C TYR A 53 -4.20 -0.09 6.19
N LEU A 54 -3.58 0.88 5.52
CA LEU A 54 -2.29 0.69 4.84
C LEU A 54 -1.17 0.41 5.84
N SER A 55 -1.12 1.15 6.94
CA SER A 55 -0.12 0.93 7.99
C SER A 55 -0.30 -0.39 8.73
N THR A 56 -1.53 -0.84 8.96
CA THR A 56 -1.84 -2.12 9.60
C THR A 56 -1.47 -3.31 8.70
N ASN A 57 -1.71 -3.20 7.39
CA ASN A 57 -1.53 -4.30 6.44
C ASN A 57 -0.15 -4.32 5.76
N PHE A 58 0.48 -3.15 5.61
CA PHE A 58 1.74 -2.93 4.90
C PHE A 58 2.72 -2.08 5.74
N GLY A 59 2.69 -2.27 7.06
CA GLY A 59 3.61 -1.66 8.01
C GLY A 59 5.04 -2.24 7.94
N PRO A 60 6.00 -1.62 8.63
CA PRO A 60 7.41 -2.06 8.66
C PRO A 60 7.57 -3.46 9.29
N ASP A 61 6.65 -3.88 10.16
CA ASP A 61 6.66 -5.18 10.82
C ASP A 61 6.20 -6.34 9.91
N LYS A 62 5.73 -6.04 8.69
CA LYS A 62 5.26 -7.07 7.75
C LYS A 62 6.45 -7.67 7.01
N PRO A 63 6.46 -8.99 6.76
CA PRO A 63 7.52 -9.62 5.98
C PRO A 63 7.61 -8.99 4.60
N ASP A 64 8.79 -8.92 4.00
CA ASP A 64 8.98 -8.36 2.66
C ASP A 64 8.03 -9.01 1.65
N TYR A 65 7.64 -8.24 0.63
CA TYR A 65 6.78 -8.77 -0.43
C TYR A 65 7.54 -9.83 -1.24
N GLU A 66 7.30 -11.11 -0.95
CA GLU A 66 7.82 -12.26 -1.70
C GLU A 66 7.16 -12.32 -3.08
N ALA A 67 7.77 -11.62 -4.05
CA ALA A 67 7.42 -11.79 -5.44
C ALA A 67 7.71 -13.23 -5.86
N ARG A 68 6.69 -13.95 -6.35
CA ARG A 68 6.74 -15.37 -6.78
C ARG A 68 7.90 -15.79 -7.72
N ARG A 69 8.75 -14.87 -8.20
CA ARG A 69 9.95 -15.16 -8.99
C ARG A 69 11.18 -15.55 -8.17
N THR A 70 11.23 -15.30 -6.86
CA THR A 70 12.41 -15.60 -6.02
C THR A 70 12.38 -16.96 -5.34
N SER A 71 11.32 -17.76 -5.50
CA SER A 71 11.33 -19.16 -5.08
C SER A 71 12.18 -20.02 -6.01
N ARG A 72 13.46 -19.68 -6.20
CA ARG A 72 14.47 -20.68 -6.55
C ARG A 72 14.61 -21.55 -5.29
N ARG A 73 13.77 -22.58 -5.25
CA ARG A 73 13.76 -23.70 -4.31
C ARG A 73 15.19 -23.92 -3.80
N LYS A 74 15.50 -23.49 -2.57
CA LYS A 74 16.73 -23.90 -1.89
C LYS A 74 16.58 -25.39 -1.63
N THR A 75 17.00 -26.20 -2.59
CA THR A 75 17.19 -27.64 -2.39
C THR A 75 18.35 -27.78 -1.41
N LYS A 76 18.02 -27.98 -0.14
CA LYS A 76 18.96 -28.33 0.93
C LYS A 76 19.63 -29.66 0.53
N LYS A 77 20.94 -29.66 0.33
CA LYS A 77 21.77 -30.86 0.25
C LYS A 77 22.69 -30.89 1.46
#